data_AF-A0A8J4EDL9-F1
#
_entry.id   AF-A0A8J4EDL9-F1
#
_cell.length_a   1.000
_cell.length_b   1.000
_cell.length_c   1.000
_cell.angle_alpha   90.00
_cell.angle_beta   90.00
_cell.angle_gamma   90.00
#
_symmetry.space_group_name_H-M   'P 1'
#
loop_
_entity.id
_entity.type
_entity.pdbx_description
1 polymer ?
#
loop_
_entity_poly.entity_id
_entity_poly.type
_entity_poly.pdbx_seq_one_letter_code
_entity_poly.pdbx_strand_id
1 'polypeptide(L)'
;MEDNPFFIAVWLVCAAATVLAAVFAHRSARARYVGRAAVAVLFLVGGALLHVINLVDGDDYSGFADPAVSGWITDTWESVVVPNAVVFIGLLAVFEAAVGVLAASGGRRTLIAYVAVIAFYGVLWVFGPEILFVLVMLPAMALLLRAEHRAAAAVTSNEREPAARV
;
A
#
# COMPACT_ATOMS: atom_id res chain seq x y z
N MET A 1 13.99 6.48 13.37
CA MET A 1 13.60 7.37 12.24
C MET A 1 12.09 7.56 12.08
N GLU A 2 11.27 6.75 12.75
CA GLU A 2 9.80 6.79 12.69
C GLU A 2 9.21 8.15 13.11
N ASP A 3 9.93 8.94 13.90
CA ASP A 3 9.56 10.31 14.28
C ASP A 3 10.00 11.40 13.29
N ASN A 4 10.54 11.04 12.13
CA ASN A 4 10.98 12.03 11.14
C ASN A 4 9.74 12.73 10.54
N PRO A 5 9.61 14.07 10.70
CA PRO A 5 8.43 14.82 10.29
C PRO A 5 8.16 14.72 8.79
N PHE A 6 9.19 14.45 7.97
CA PHE A 6 9.02 14.22 6.54
C PHE A 6 8.21 12.95 6.26
N PHE A 7 8.58 11.82 6.85
CA PHE A 7 7.89 10.54 6.62
C PHE A 7 6.49 10.56 7.20
N ILE A 8 6.29 11.19 8.36
CA ILE A 8 4.97 11.42 8.95
C ILE A 8 4.10 12.25 7.98
N ALA A 9 4.64 13.32 7.40
CA ALA A 9 3.91 14.14 6.44
C ALA A 9 3.56 13.36 5.17
N VAL A 10 4.50 12.60 4.60
CA VAL A 10 4.25 11.74 3.42
C VAL A 10 3.14 10.76 3.72
N TRP A 11 3.20 10.08 4.87
CA TRP A 11 2.22 9.09 5.30
C TRP A 11 0.83 9.71 5.44
N LEU A 12 0.70 10.81 6.22
CA LEU A 12 -0.58 11.48 6.46
C LEU A 12 -1.19 12.07 5.18
N VAL A 13 -0.38 12.76 4.36
CA VAL A 13 -0.86 13.39 3.12
C VAL A 13 -1.30 12.33 2.12
N CYS A 14 -0.53 11.26 1.94
CA CYS A 14 -0.89 10.20 1.00
C CYS A 14 -2.11 9.41 1.49
N ALA A 15 -2.24 9.16 2.79
CA ALA A 15 -3.41 8.52 3.37
C ALA A 15 -4.67 9.36 3.14
N ALA A 16 -4.63 10.65 3.49
CA ALA A 16 -5.75 11.57 3.28
C ALA A 16 -6.11 11.69 1.79
N ALA A 17 -5.11 11.85 0.92
CA ALA A 17 -5.32 11.90 -0.52
C ALA A 17 -5.94 10.61 -1.07
N THR A 18 -5.51 9.44 -0.57
CA THR A 18 -6.06 8.14 -0.95
C THR A 18 -7.53 8.03 -0.56
N VAL A 19 -7.88 8.36 0.69
CA VAL A 19 -9.26 8.32 1.20
C VAL A 19 -10.16 9.28 0.43
N LEU A 20 -9.75 10.53 0.26
CA LEU A 20 -10.52 11.53 -0.47
C LEU A 20 -10.69 11.14 -1.93
N ALA A 21 -9.63 10.69 -2.59
CA ALA A 21 -9.69 10.17 -3.95
C ALA A 21 -10.65 8.99 -4.09
N ALA A 22 -10.61 8.04 -3.15
CA ALA A 22 -11.46 6.86 -3.15
C ALA A 22 -12.96 7.19 -3.14
N VAL A 23 -13.37 8.21 -2.36
CA VAL A 23 -14.77 8.67 -2.28
C VAL A 23 -15.28 9.19 -3.63
N PHE A 24 -14.42 9.83 -4.43
CA PHE A 24 -14.80 10.44 -5.71
C PHE A 24 -14.41 9.60 -6.93
N ALA A 25 -13.70 8.49 -6.73
CA ALA A 25 -13.09 7.66 -7.78
C ALA A 25 -14.10 7.11 -8.79
N HIS A 26 -15.33 6.80 -8.38
CA HIS A 26 -16.37 6.31 -9.27
C HIS A 26 -16.93 7.37 -10.22
N ARG A 27 -16.77 8.66 -9.90
CA ARG A 27 -17.31 9.79 -10.68
C ARG A 27 -16.23 10.59 -11.42
N SER A 28 -14.97 10.48 -11.02
CA SER A 28 -13.89 11.32 -11.55
C SER A 28 -12.66 10.50 -11.89
N ALA A 29 -12.25 10.55 -13.17
CA ALA A 29 -10.99 9.98 -13.61
C ALA A 29 -9.79 10.65 -12.92
N ARG A 30 -9.86 11.96 -12.67
CA ARG A 30 -8.82 12.69 -11.92
C ARG A 30 -8.68 12.16 -10.49
N ALA A 31 -9.79 11.92 -9.80
CA ALA A 31 -9.76 11.34 -8.46
C ALA A 31 -9.10 9.96 -8.46
N ARG A 32 -9.40 9.11 -9.45
CA ARG A 32 -8.71 7.82 -9.60
C ARG A 32 -7.21 7.96 -9.79
N TYR A 33 -6.76 8.89 -10.64
CA TYR A 33 -5.32 9.13 -10.85
C TYR A 33 -4.63 9.68 -9.60
N VAL A 34 -5.29 10.57 -8.86
CA VAL A 34 -4.78 11.06 -7.57
C VAL A 34 -4.65 9.91 -6.57
N GLY A 35 -5.67 9.05 -6.45
CA GLY A 35 -5.61 7.88 -5.58
C GLY A 35 -4.47 6.91 -5.96
N ARG A 36 -4.29 6.67 -7.26
CA ARG A 36 -3.15 5.87 -7.77
C ARG A 36 -1.80 6.49 -7.39
N ALA A 37 -1.64 7.78 -7.60
CA ALA A 37 -0.41 8.49 -7.29
C ALA A 37 -0.14 8.49 -5.77
N ALA A 38 -1.16 8.73 -4.95
CA ALA A 38 -1.05 8.73 -3.49
C ALA A 38 -0.63 7.35 -2.97
N VAL A 39 -1.26 6.26 -3.44
CA VAL A 39 -0.86 4.90 -3.08
C VAL A 39 0.56 4.59 -3.55
N ALA A 40 0.92 4.98 -4.78
CA ALA A 40 2.26 4.76 -5.30
C ALA A 40 3.34 5.48 -4.47
N VAL A 41 3.11 6.75 -4.13
CA VAL A 41 4.04 7.54 -3.30
C VAL A 41 4.12 6.97 -1.89
N LEU A 42 3.00 6.58 -1.29
CA LEU A 42 2.98 5.98 0.04
C LEU A 42 3.86 4.73 0.11
N PHE A 43 3.73 3.82 -0.87
CA PHE A 43 4.48 2.57 -0.88
C PHE A 43 5.95 2.74 -1.33
N LEU A 44 6.24 3.67 -2.24
CA LEU A 44 7.62 3.92 -2.68
C LEU A 44 8.43 4.71 -1.66
N VAL A 45 7.84 5.77 -1.12
CA VAL A 45 8.53 6.73 -0.25
C VAL A 45 8.26 6.40 1.21
N GLY A 46 6.98 6.29 1.60
CA GLY A 46 6.60 6.01 2.98
C GLY A 46 6.98 4.61 3.46
N GLY A 47 6.98 3.62 2.56
CA GLY A 47 7.38 2.24 2.85
C GLY A 47 8.81 1.94 2.40
N ALA A 48 8.98 1.66 1.11
CA ALA A 48 10.23 1.07 0.59
C ALA A 48 11.47 1.91 0.90
N LEU A 49 11.43 3.22 0.65
CA LEU A 49 12.55 4.10 0.94
C LEU A 49 12.82 4.20 2.45
N LEU A 50 11.79 4.29 3.28
CA LEU A 50 11.93 4.33 4.74
C LEU A 50 12.64 3.06 5.25
N HIS A 51 12.19 1.88 4.82
CA HIS A 51 12.82 0.61 5.19
C HIS A 51 14.27 0.50 4.72
N VAL A 52 14.59 1.01 3.52
CA VAL A 52 15.97 1.06 3.04
C VAL A 52 16.83 1.95 3.93
N ILE A 53 16.36 3.14 4.30
CA ILE A 53 17.16 4.06 5.13
C ILE A 53 17.35 3.47 6.53
N ASN A 54 16.29 2.94 7.17
CA ASN A 54 16.40 2.27 8.46
C ASN A 54 17.42 1.11 8.44
N LEU A 55 17.43 0.29 7.38
CA LEU A 55 18.42 -0.77 7.22
C LEU A 55 19.86 -0.25 7.05
N VAL A 56 20.04 0.86 6.32
CA VAL A 56 21.35 1.49 6.14
C VAL A 56 21.86 2.11 7.44
N ASP A 57 20.97 2.69 8.24
CA ASP A 57 21.29 3.32 9.51
C ASP A 57 21.51 2.29 10.63
N GLY A 58 21.16 1.03 10.39
CA GLY A 58 21.39 -0.08 11.33
C GLY A 58 20.32 -0.21 12.41
N ASP A 59 19.08 0.25 12.15
CA ASP A 59 17.94 0.01 13.03
C ASP A 59 17.74 -1.50 13.19
N ASP A 60 17.61 -1.97 14.44
CA ASP A 60 17.53 -3.41 14.75
C ASP A 60 16.10 -3.97 14.64
N TYR A 61 15.10 -3.11 14.40
CA TYR A 61 13.68 -3.47 14.32
C TYR A 61 13.15 -4.21 15.55
N SER A 62 13.89 -4.19 16.67
CA SER A 62 13.46 -4.78 17.93
C SER A 62 12.29 -4.01 18.50
N GLY A 63 11.36 -4.71 19.17
CA GLY A 63 10.18 -4.10 19.78
C GLY A 63 9.09 -3.64 18.80
N PHE A 64 9.29 -3.71 17.48
CA PHE A 64 8.25 -3.39 16.49
C PHE A 64 6.97 -4.22 16.70
N ALA A 65 7.12 -5.49 17.11
CA ALA A 65 6.03 -6.41 17.36
C ALA A 65 5.55 -6.45 18.81
N ASP A 66 6.05 -5.60 19.70
CA ASP A 66 5.56 -5.48 21.09
C ASP A 66 4.05 -5.25 21.19
N PRO A 67 3.42 -4.41 20.34
CA PRO A 67 1.97 -4.22 20.36
C PRO A 67 1.16 -5.31 19.61
N ALA A 68 1.80 -6.40 19.15
CA ALA A 68 1.11 -7.42 18.37
C ALA A 68 -0.04 -8.09 19.14
N VAL A 69 -1.03 -8.59 18.39
CA VAL A 69 -2.27 -9.17 18.98
C VAL A 69 -2.03 -10.47 19.76
N SER A 70 -0.84 -11.06 19.68
CA SER A 70 -0.48 -12.33 20.30
C SER A 70 1.03 -12.41 20.55
N GLY A 71 1.44 -12.92 21.72
CA GLY A 71 2.84 -13.10 22.08
C GLY A 71 3.63 -14.01 21.12
N TRP A 72 2.97 -14.98 20.46
CA TRP A 72 3.62 -15.79 19.43
C TRP A 72 4.19 -14.94 18.27
N ILE A 73 3.53 -13.84 17.91
CA ILE A 73 3.98 -12.95 16.84
C ILE A 73 5.22 -12.20 17.29
N THR A 74 5.19 -11.66 18.51
CA THR A 74 6.33 -10.96 19.14
C THR A 74 7.53 -11.90 19.26
N ASP A 75 7.34 -13.11 19.79
CA ASP A 75 8.41 -14.11 19.94
C ASP A 75 9.00 -14.53 18.58
N THR A 76 8.15 -14.70 17.56
CA THR A 76 8.60 -15.05 16.20
C THR A 76 9.36 -13.89 15.57
N TRP A 77 8.91 -12.65 15.77
CA TRP A 77 9.60 -11.46 15.26
C TRP A 77 11.01 -11.34 15.82
N GLU A 78 11.13 -11.42 17.16
CA GLU A 78 12.42 -11.32 17.86
C GLU A 78 13.36 -12.48 17.55
N SER A 79 12.83 -13.70 17.36
CA SER A 79 13.67 -14.88 17.09
C SER A 79 14.03 -15.09 15.61
N VAL A 80 13.24 -14.58 14.67
CA VAL A 80 13.42 -14.84 13.23
C VAL A 80 13.73 -13.58 12.44
N VAL A 81 12.94 -12.52 12.62
CA VAL A 81 13.03 -11.30 11.79
C VAL A 81 14.21 -10.44 12.23
N VAL A 82 14.31 -10.12 13.53
CA VAL A 82 15.37 -9.25 14.08
C VAL A 82 16.77 -9.77 13.73
N PRO A 83 17.12 -11.07 13.93
CA PRO A 83 18.46 -11.57 13.59
C PRO A 83 18.76 -11.57 12.08
N ASN A 84 17.73 -11.47 11.24
CA ASN A 84 17.83 -11.53 9.78
C ASN A 84 17.20 -10.30 9.13
N ALA A 85 17.22 -9.14 9.80
CA ALA A 85 16.46 -7.96 9.40
C ALA A 85 16.75 -7.52 7.97
N VAL A 86 18.02 -7.55 7.54
CA VAL A 86 18.43 -7.22 6.16
C VAL A 86 17.67 -8.05 5.12
N VAL A 87 17.42 -9.33 5.38
CA VAL A 87 16.70 -10.21 4.46
C VAL A 87 15.20 -9.91 4.50
N PHE A 88 14.57 -9.96 5.67
CA PHE A 88 13.12 -9.87 5.76
C PHE A 88 12.59 -8.45 5.50
N ILE A 89 13.24 -7.43 6.06
CA ILE A 89 12.89 -6.03 5.82
C ILE A 89 13.31 -5.62 4.40
N GLY A 90 14.43 -6.13 3.89
CA GLY A 90 14.81 -5.91 2.49
C GLY A 90 13.78 -6.48 1.50
N LEU A 91 13.26 -7.68 1.77
CA LEU A 91 12.16 -8.27 0.99
C LEU A 91 10.88 -7.45 1.10
N LEU A 92 10.57 -6.93 2.29
CA LEU A 92 9.44 -6.02 2.49
C LEU A 92 9.59 -4.74 1.64
N ALA A 93 10.77 -4.10 1.68
CA ALA A 93 11.04 -2.91 0.88
C ALA A 93 10.92 -3.19 -0.63
N VAL A 94 11.39 -4.34 -1.12
CA VAL A 94 11.24 -4.76 -2.52
C VAL A 94 9.76 -4.97 -2.87
N PHE A 95 9.01 -5.64 -1.99
CA PHE A 95 7.57 -5.83 -2.15
C PHE A 95 6.84 -4.49 -2.27
N GLU A 96 7.10 -3.55 -1.35
CA GLU A 96 6.46 -2.25 -1.34
C GLU A 96 6.84 -1.42 -2.57
N ALA A 97 8.10 -1.46 -2.99
CA ALA A 97 8.53 -0.80 -4.22
C ALA A 97 7.81 -1.36 -5.45
N ALA A 98 7.69 -2.69 -5.54
CA ALA A 98 6.97 -3.35 -6.63
C ALA A 98 5.48 -2.95 -6.64
N VAL A 99 4.84 -2.94 -5.47
CA VAL A 99 3.44 -2.49 -5.32
C VAL A 99 3.28 -1.04 -5.76
N GLY A 100 4.18 -0.14 -5.33
CA GLY A 100 4.13 1.27 -5.72
C GLY A 100 4.29 1.48 -7.23
N VAL A 101 5.22 0.76 -7.87
CA VAL A 101 5.38 0.78 -9.34
C VAL A 101 4.14 0.23 -10.06
N LEU A 102 3.57 -0.87 -9.57
CA LEU A 102 2.34 -1.45 -10.13
C LEU A 102 1.15 -0.48 -9.98
N ALA A 103 1.02 0.20 -8.85
CA ALA A 103 -0.02 1.20 -8.60
C ALA A 103 0.09 2.38 -9.59
N ALA A 104 1.31 2.85 -9.84
CA ALA A 104 1.59 3.92 -10.80
C ALA A 104 1.33 3.50 -12.25
N SER A 105 1.49 2.22 -12.60
CA SER A 105 1.49 1.73 -13.99
C SER A 105 0.13 1.78 -14.71
N GLY A 106 -0.99 1.67 -14.00
CA GLY A 106 -2.33 1.73 -14.57
C GLY A 106 -2.89 0.39 -15.06
N GLY A 107 -4.18 0.41 -15.41
CA GLY A 107 -4.90 -0.74 -15.93
C GLY A 107 -4.83 -1.95 -14.98
N ARG A 108 -4.59 -3.14 -15.54
CA ARG A 108 -4.56 -4.40 -14.78
C ARG A 108 -3.45 -4.46 -13.72
N ARG A 109 -2.32 -3.75 -13.94
CA ARG A 109 -1.20 -3.71 -12.99
C ARG A 109 -1.61 -3.00 -11.69
N THR A 110 -2.34 -1.90 -11.79
CA THR A 110 -2.88 -1.19 -10.61
C THR A 110 -3.88 -2.04 -9.84
N LEU A 111 -4.69 -2.87 -10.51
CA LEU A 111 -5.60 -3.79 -9.81
C LEU A 111 -4.82 -4.80 -8.96
N ILE A 112 -3.74 -5.37 -9.51
CA ILE A 112 -2.84 -6.28 -8.77
C ILE A 112 -2.23 -5.55 -7.58
N ALA A 113 -1.76 -4.32 -7.77
CA ALA A 113 -1.23 -3.50 -6.69
C ALA A 113 -2.25 -3.34 -5.56
N TYR A 114 -3.48 -2.93 -5.87
CA TYR A 114 -4.50 -2.71 -4.85
C TYR A 114 -4.91 -3.99 -4.10
N VAL A 115 -4.96 -5.13 -4.78
CA VAL A 115 -5.16 -6.42 -4.11
C VAL A 115 -4.00 -6.73 -3.16
N ALA A 116 -2.76 -6.51 -3.60
CA ALA A 116 -1.58 -6.70 -2.76
C ALA A 116 -1.57 -5.76 -1.54
N VAL A 117 -1.95 -4.48 -1.71
CA VAL A 117 -2.09 -3.51 -0.61
C VAL A 117 -3.16 -3.96 0.39
N ILE A 118 -4.33 -4.42 -0.08
CA ILE A 118 -5.40 -4.93 0.80
C ILE A 118 -4.91 -6.14 1.59
N ALA A 119 -4.22 -7.08 0.94
CA ALA A 119 -3.65 -8.24 1.60
C ALA A 119 -2.59 -7.83 2.63
N PHE A 120 -1.71 -6.88 2.28
CA PHE A 120 -0.69 -6.34 3.16
C PHE A 120 -1.31 -5.69 4.41
N TYR A 121 -2.32 -4.84 4.26
CA TYR A 121 -3.03 -4.25 5.41
C TYR A 121 -3.74 -5.30 6.26
N GLY A 122 -4.28 -6.36 5.64
CA GLY A 122 -4.86 -7.49 6.38
C GLY A 122 -3.84 -8.22 7.26
N VAL A 123 -2.58 -8.31 6.83
CA VAL A 123 -1.49 -8.86 7.64
C VAL A 123 -1.00 -7.84 8.66
N LEU A 124 -0.78 -6.59 8.26
CA LEU A 124 -0.30 -5.50 9.13
C LEU A 124 -1.18 -5.31 10.37
N TRP A 125 -2.48 -5.57 10.23
CA TRP A 125 -3.44 -5.59 11.34
C TRP A 125 -2.95 -6.34 12.59
N VAL A 126 -2.25 -7.47 12.41
CA VAL A 126 -1.84 -8.34 13.53
C VAL A 126 -0.74 -7.71 14.40
N PHE A 127 -0.09 -6.65 13.93
CA PHE A 127 0.97 -5.96 14.66
C PHE A 127 0.44 -4.89 15.62
N GLY A 128 -0.81 -4.42 15.51
CA GLY A 128 -1.49 -3.62 16.55
C GLY A 128 -1.63 -2.11 16.32
N PRO A 129 -0.56 -1.30 16.30
CA PRO A 129 -0.65 0.16 16.40
C PRO A 129 -1.32 0.79 15.18
N GLU A 130 -1.25 0.10 14.04
CA GLU A 130 -1.81 0.55 12.77
C GLU A 130 -3.30 0.20 12.57
N ILE A 131 -3.99 -0.33 13.59
CA ILE A 131 -5.39 -0.77 13.46
C ILE A 131 -6.30 0.35 12.92
N LEU A 132 -6.21 1.56 13.47
CA LEU A 132 -7.05 2.68 13.01
C LEU A 132 -6.74 3.05 11.56
N PHE A 133 -5.46 3.05 11.19
CA PHE A 133 -5.04 3.31 9.82
C PHE A 133 -5.58 2.26 8.87
N VAL A 134 -5.42 0.97 9.20
CA VAL A 134 -5.93 -0.16 8.42
C VAL A 134 -7.44 -0.10 8.26
N LEU A 135 -8.19 0.20 9.32
CA LEU A 135 -9.66 0.34 9.27
C LEU A 135 -10.12 1.43 8.29
N VAL A 136 -9.37 2.52 8.19
CA VAL A 136 -9.67 3.64 7.29
C VAL A 136 -9.24 3.32 5.86
N MET A 137 -8.05 2.73 5.69
CA MET A 137 -7.46 2.50 4.39
C MET A 137 -8.11 1.34 3.64
N LEU A 138 -8.52 0.26 4.32
CA LEU A 138 -9.14 -0.91 3.66
C LEU A 138 -10.39 -0.54 2.83
N PRO A 139 -11.38 0.19 3.37
CA PRO A 139 -12.52 0.67 2.56
C PRO A 139 -12.09 1.56 1.40
N ALA A 140 -11.13 2.47 1.61
CA ALA A 140 -10.63 3.35 0.55
C ALA A 140 -9.99 2.54 -0.60
N MET A 141 -9.17 1.54 -0.27
CA MET A 141 -8.56 0.65 -1.25
C MET A 141 -9.61 -0.18 -2.00
N ALA A 142 -10.64 -0.68 -1.32
CA ALA A 142 -11.73 -1.41 -1.96
C ALA A 142 -12.52 -0.53 -2.95
N LEU A 143 -12.76 0.74 -2.61
CA LEU A 143 -13.42 1.71 -3.49
C LEU A 143 -12.55 2.03 -4.72
N LEU A 144 -11.25 2.26 -4.53
CA LEU A 144 -10.31 2.49 -5.64
C LEU A 144 -10.19 1.27 -6.56
N LEU A 145 -10.11 0.06 -5.99
CA LEU A 145 -10.11 -1.19 -6.74
C LEU A 145 -11.37 -1.34 -7.59
N ARG A 146 -12.55 -1.12 -6.99
CA ARG A 146 -13.83 -1.18 -7.71
C ARG A 146 -13.89 -0.14 -8.83
N ALA A 147 -13.40 1.07 -8.58
CA ALA A 147 -13.41 2.15 -9.57
C ALA A 147 -12.48 1.86 -10.75
N GLU A 148 -11.26 1.38 -10.50
CA GLU A 148 -10.31 0.98 -11.55
C GLU A 148 -10.83 -0.22 -12.35
N HIS A 149 -11.43 -1.21 -11.69
CA HIS A 149 -11.99 -2.37 -12.38
C HIS A 149 -13.11 -1.97 -13.35
N ARG A 150 -14.00 -1.05 -12.93
CA ARG A 150 -15.07 -0.51 -13.79
C ARG A 150 -14.52 0.28 -14.97
N ALA A 151 -13.50 1.10 -14.74
CA ALA A 151 -12.86 1.86 -15.80
C ALA A 151 -12.21 0.94 -16.84
N ALA A 152 -11.50 -0.10 -16.41
CA ALA A 152 -10.90 -1.09 -17.31
C ALA A 152 -11.94 -1.87 -18.13
N ALA A 153 -13.06 -2.24 -17.50
CA ALA A 153 -14.16 -2.92 -18.18
C ALA A 153 -14.81 -2.04 -19.26
N ALA A 154 -15.02 -0.74 -18.98
CA ALA A 154 -15.61 0.20 -19.93
C ALA A 154 -14.74 0.44 -21.17
N VAL A 155 -13.41 0.46 -21.01
CA VAL A 155 -12.47 0.55 -22.14
C VAL A 155 -12.59 -0.70 -23.02
N THR A 156 -12.58 -1.88 -22.40
CA THR A 156 -12.66 -3.17 -23.11
C THR A 156 -13.98 -3.32 -23.88
N SER A 157 -15.12 -2.85 -23.33
CA SER A 157 -16.40 -2.91 -24.04
C SER A 157 -16.45 -1.97 -25.24
N ASN A 158 -15.91 -0.76 -25.10
CA ASN A 158 -15.88 0.22 -26.19
C ASN A 158 -15.00 -0.24 -27.37
N GLU A 159 -13.93 -1.00 -27.10
CA GLU A 159 -13.08 -1.61 -28.15
C GLU A 159 -13.78 -2.74 -28.92
N ARG A 160 -14.78 -3.42 -28.33
CA ARG A 160 -15.50 -4.53 -28.98
C ARG A 160 -16.68 -4.08 -29.84
N GLU A 161 -17.31 -2.95 -29.53
CA GLU A 161 -18.48 -2.43 -30.25
C GLU A 161 -18.22 -2.06 -31.74
N PRO A 162 -17.06 -1.53 -32.16
CA PRO A 162 -16.83 -1.21 -33.57
C PRO A 162 -16.68 -2.44 -34.48
N ALA A 163 -16.29 -3.61 -33.96
CA ALA A 163 -16.12 -4.83 -34.75
C ALA A 163 -17.44 -5.53 -35.12
N ALA A 164 -18.54 -5.19 -34.44
CA ALA A 164 -19.86 -5.81 -34.66
C ALA A 164 -20.76 -5.01 -35.64
N ARG A 165 -20.27 -3.90 -36.20
CA ARG A 165 -21.02 -3.03 -37.14
C ARG A 165 -20.64 -3.21 -38.61
N VAL A 166 -20.04 -4.35 -38.98
CA VAL A 166 -19.68 -4.72 -40.37
C VAL A 166 -20.32 -6.06 -40.68
#